data_AF-A0A1F6B2L4-F1
#
_entry.id   AF-A0A1F6B2L4-F1
#
_cell.length_a   1.000
_cell.length_b   1.000
_cell.length_c   1.000
_cell.angle_alpha   90.00
_cell.angle_beta   90.00
_cell.angle_gamma   90.00
#
_symmetry.space_group_name_H-M   'P 1'
#
loop_
_entity.id
_entity.type
_entity.pdbx_description
1 polymer ?
#
loop_
_entity_poly.entity_id
_entity_poly.type
_entity_poly.pdbx_seq_one_letter_code
_entity_poly.pdbx_strand_id
1 'polypeptide(L)'
;MKRKIKELLEDSLVIKICQSFILISFLFLAMIIWKWRELPAEMPLFYSLARGNEQLTSPIGFLILPFFSVSLFTIHFILAIFIFHWEKLAAKILLISALMVTLALLLTFIRIIFLIT
;
A
#
# COMPACT_ATOMS: atom_id res chain seq x y z
N MET A 1 7.76 16.01 18.38
CA MET A 1 7.34 15.27 17.16
C MET A 1 7.51 16.09 15.88
N LYS A 2 6.96 17.31 15.80
CA LYS A 2 7.07 18.19 14.60
C LYS A 2 8.50 18.37 14.07
N ARG A 3 9.49 18.58 14.94
CA ARG A 3 10.91 18.71 14.56
C ARG A 3 11.46 17.46 13.88
N LYS A 4 11.23 16.27 14.46
CA LYS A 4 11.67 14.98 13.90
C LYS A 4 11.04 14.69 12.53
N ILE A 5 9.77 15.06 12.35
CA ILE A 5 9.08 14.94 11.06
C ILE A 5 9.75 15.85 10.03
N LYS A 6 10.05 17.10 10.40
CA LYS A 6 10.74 18.05 9.52
C LYS A 6 12.13 17.52 9.13
N GLU A 7 12.91 17.04 10.09
CA GLU A 7 14.23 16.44 9.86
C GLU A 7 14.17 15.27 8.86
N LEU A 8 13.17 14.40 8.99
CA LEU A 8 12.94 13.28 8.06
C LEU A 8 12.54 13.76 6.66
N LEU A 9 11.66 14.77 6.58
CA LEU A 9 11.14 15.32 5.32
C LEU A 9 12.09 16.31 4.62
N GLU A 10 13.25 16.63 5.19
CA GLU A 10 14.31 17.38 4.50
C GLU A 10 15.10 16.49 3.52
N ASP A 11 15.00 15.16 3.65
CA ASP A 11 15.70 14.22 2.78
C ASP A 11 14.96 13.99 1.46
N SER A 12 15.64 14.28 0.34
CA SER A 12 15.05 14.18 -1.01
C SER A 12 14.58 12.78 -1.39
N LEU A 13 15.23 11.73 -0.89
CA LEU A 13 14.81 10.35 -1.17
C LEU A 13 13.52 10.03 -0.41
N VAL A 14 13.43 10.46 0.85
CA VAL A 14 12.22 10.28 1.66
C VAL A 14 11.02 10.99 1.04
N ILE A 15 11.20 12.22 0.57
CA ILE A 15 10.14 12.95 -0.15
C ILE A 15 9.67 12.14 -1.38
N LYS A 16 10.59 11.64 -2.20
CA LYS A 16 10.26 10.83 -3.39
C LYS A 16 9.52 9.54 -3.03
N ILE A 17 9.88 8.89 -1.92
CA ILE A 17 9.18 7.70 -1.41
C ILE A 17 7.74 8.06 -1.01
N CYS A 18 7.54 9.15 -0.26
CA CYS A 18 6.19 9.60 0.12
C CYS A 18 5.35 9.97 -1.11
N GLN A 19 5.92 10.68 -2.09
CA GLN A 19 5.25 11.01 -3.35
C GLN A 19 4.85 9.76 -4.13
N SER A 20 5.73 8.77 -4.22
CA SER A 20 5.47 7.49 -4.88
C SER A 20 4.36 6.70 -4.18
N PHE A 21 4.37 6.68 -2.84
CA PHE A 21 3.31 6.06 -2.04
C PHE A 21 1.95 6.73 -2.26
N ILE A 22 1.91 8.07 -2.29
CA ILE A 22 0.69 8.83 -2.60
C ILE A 22 0.20 8.49 -4.00
N LEU A 23 1.09 8.48 -5.00
CA LEU A 23 0.76 8.10 -6.38
C LEU A 23 0.15 6.69 -6.45
N ILE A 24 0.78 5.70 -5.80
CA ILE A 24 0.26 4.32 -5.75
C ILE A 24 -1.11 4.28 -5.06
N SER A 25 -1.31 5.05 -3.99
CA SER A 25 -2.59 5.12 -3.29
C SER A 25 -3.69 5.70 -4.18
N PHE A 26 -3.38 6.69 -5.01
CA PHE A 26 -4.29 7.20 -6.04
C PHE A 26 -4.58 6.14 -7.11
N LEU A 27 -3.59 5.33 -7.52
CA LEU A 27 -3.81 4.25 -8.47
C LEU A 27 -4.78 3.18 -7.94
N PHE A 28 -4.69 2.81 -6.66
CA PHE A 28 -5.69 1.94 -6.04
C PHE A 28 -7.10 2.53 -6.19
N LEU A 29 -7.27 3.80 -5.79
CA LEU A 29 -8.56 4.47 -5.84
C LEU A 29 -9.09 4.58 -7.28
N ALA A 30 -8.24 4.95 -8.23
CA ALA A 30 -8.59 5.07 -9.64
C ALA A 30 -9.08 3.73 -10.22
N MET A 31 -8.38 2.64 -9.91
CA MET A 31 -8.77 1.29 -10.33
C MET A 31 -10.13 0.86 -9.74
N ILE A 32 -10.36 1.12 -8.45
CA ILE A 32 -11.63 0.84 -7.79
C ILE A 32 -12.77 1.59 -8.46
N ILE A 33 -12.63 2.90 -8.62
CA ILE A 33 -13.66 3.75 -9.21
C ILE A 33 -13.97 3.32 -10.65
N TRP A 34 -12.93 3.02 -11.44
CA TRP A 34 -13.09 2.60 -12.82
C TRP A 34 -13.83 1.27 -12.95
N LYS A 35 -13.47 0.27 -12.13
CA LYS A 35 -13.99 -1.10 -12.26
C LYS A 35 -15.17 -1.42 -11.36
N TRP A 36 -15.62 -0.50 -10.50
CA TRP A 36 -16.62 -0.75 -9.45
C TRP A 36 -17.89 -1.45 -9.94
N ARG A 37 -18.41 -1.07 -11.11
CA ARG A 37 -19.65 -1.62 -11.67
C ARG A 37 -19.49 -3.01 -12.30
N GLU A 38 -18.25 -3.40 -12.60
CA GLU A 38 -17.91 -4.68 -13.22
C GLU A 38 -17.47 -5.71 -12.18
N LEU A 39 -17.27 -5.30 -10.92
CA LEU A 39 -16.84 -6.21 -9.86
C LEU A 39 -17.95 -7.22 -9.54
N PRO A 40 -17.64 -8.53 -9.55
CA PRO A 40 -18.60 -9.56 -9.14
C PRO A 40 -18.90 -9.46 -7.64
N ALA A 41 -20.04 -10.05 -7.23
CA ALA A 41 -20.45 -10.07 -5.83
C ALA A 41 -19.44 -10.77 -4.92
N GLU A 42 -18.74 -11.77 -5.46
CA GLU A 42 -17.69 -12.52 -4.79
C GLU A 42 -16.43 -12.54 -5.64
N MET A 43 -15.29 -12.18 -5.04
CA MET A 43 -13.99 -12.12 -5.69
C MET A 43 -12.90 -12.69 -4.78
N PRO A 44 -11.84 -13.30 -5.32
CA PRO A 44 -10.77 -13.84 -4.51
C PRO A 44 -10.00 -12.70 -3.83
N LEU A 45 -9.74 -12.84 -2.54
CA LEU A 45 -8.94 -11.89 -1.78
C LEU A 45 -7.45 -11.94 -2.18
N PHE A 46 -6.97 -13.13 -2.54
CA PHE A 46 -5.58 -13.39 -2.90
C PHE A 46 -5.46 -13.97 -4.30
N TYR A 47 -4.38 -13.62 -4.99
CA TYR A 47 -4.04 -14.18 -6.29
C TYR A 47 -3.40 -15.57 -6.10
N SER A 48 -4.24 -16.55 -5.76
CA SER A 48 -3.86 -17.97 -5.58
C SER A 48 -4.94 -18.89 -6.15
N LEU A 49 -4.63 -20.19 -6.28
CA LEU A 49 -5.65 -21.20 -6.60
C LEU A 49 -6.75 -21.13 -5.54
N ALA A 50 -8.01 -21.03 -5.97
CA ALA A 50 -9.16 -21.00 -5.08
C ALA A 50 -9.23 -22.30 -4.28
N ARG A 51 -8.78 -22.27 -3.02
CA ARG A 51 -8.87 -23.42 -2.10
C ARG A 51 -10.09 -23.30 -1.19
N GLY A 52 -11.26 -23.09 -1.81
CA GLY A 52 -12.55 -23.03 -1.14
C GLY A 52 -13.10 -21.61 -0.92
N ASN A 53 -14.35 -21.55 -0.45
CA ASN A 53 -15.15 -20.33 -0.31
C ASN A 53 -14.56 -19.31 0.69
N GLU A 54 -13.67 -19.73 1.59
CA GLU A 54 -13.05 -18.86 2.60
C GLU A 54 -12.09 -17.81 1.99
N GLN A 55 -11.66 -18.00 0.74
CA GLN A 55 -10.80 -17.05 0.04
C GLN A 55 -11.59 -16.00 -0.76
N LEU A 56 -12.92 -16.08 -0.76
CA LEU A 56 -13.79 -15.12 -1.43
C LEU A 56 -14.12 -13.94 -0.50
N THR A 57 -14.25 -12.77 -1.10
CA THR A 57 -14.62 -11.54 -0.42
C THR A 57 -15.57 -10.73 -1.28
N SER A 58 -16.29 -9.79 -0.66
CA SER A 58 -17.11 -8.83 -1.40
C SER A 58 -16.23 -7.71 -1.97
N PRO A 59 -16.73 -6.92 -2.94
CA PRO A 59 -16.02 -5.74 -3.43
C PRO A 59 -15.57 -4.77 -2.33
N ILE A 60 -16.35 -4.65 -1.25
CA ILE A 60 -16.01 -3.83 -0.09
C ILE A 60 -14.88 -4.49 0.70
N GLY A 61 -14.94 -5.80 0.92
CA GLY A 61 -13.88 -6.55 1.61
C GLY A 61 -12.54 -6.48 0.86
N PHE A 62 -12.56 -6.36 -0.48
CA PHE A 62 -11.36 -6.19 -1.28
C PHE A 62 -10.61 -4.87 -1.02
N LEU A 63 -11.27 -3.86 -0.43
CA LEU A 63 -10.63 -2.62 0.03
C LEU A 63 -9.66 -2.84 1.20
N ILE A 64 -9.60 -4.05 1.77
CA ILE A 64 -8.61 -4.39 2.79
C ILE A 64 -7.18 -4.28 2.25
N LEU A 65 -6.92 -4.54 0.96
CA LEU A 65 -5.58 -4.41 0.37
C LEU A 65 -5.07 -2.95 0.40
N PRO A 66 -5.78 -1.95 -0.14
CA PRO A 66 -5.35 -0.56 -0.04
C PRO A 66 -5.32 -0.07 1.41
N PHE A 67 -6.28 -0.48 2.25
CA PHE A 67 -6.27 -0.13 3.67
C PHE A 67 -5.03 -0.66 4.40
N PHE A 68 -4.67 -1.93 4.16
CA PHE A 68 -3.49 -2.55 4.74
C PHE A 68 -2.20 -1.88 4.25
N SER A 69 -2.14 -1.52 2.97
CA SER A 69 -1.02 -0.74 2.41
C SER A 69 -0.82 0.59 3.15
N VAL A 70 -1.89 1.35 3.35
CA VAL A 70 -1.83 2.64 4.07
C VAL A 70 -1.41 2.45 5.53
N SER A 71 -1.98 1.44 6.19
CA SER A 71 -1.68 1.14 7.60
C SER A 71 -0.22 0.74 7.77
N LEU A 72 0.28 -0.16 6.92
CA LEU A 72 1.66 -0.64 6.95
C LEU A 72 2.63 0.51 6.68
N PHE A 73 2.39 1.32 5.65
CA PHE A 73 3.25 2.47 5.35
C PHE A 73 3.24 3.49 6.49
N THR A 74 2.08 3.75 7.09
CA THR A 74 1.96 4.67 8.23
C THR A 74 2.77 4.19 9.43
N ILE A 75 2.67 2.90 9.79
CA ILE A 75 3.46 2.30 10.87
C ILE A 75 4.95 2.45 10.57
N HIS A 76 5.38 2.14 9.35
CA HIS A 76 6.78 2.26 8.95
C HIS A 76 7.25 3.72 8.99
N PHE A 77 6.43 4.65 8.55
CA PHE A 77 6.73 6.07 8.60
C PHE A 77 6.89 6.57 10.04
N ILE A 78 6.01 6.15 10.95
CA ILE A 78 6.11 6.46 12.38
C ILE A 78 7.42 5.93 12.95
N LEU A 79 7.80 4.68 12.67
CA LEU A 79 9.07 4.11 13.11
C LEU A 79 10.28 4.87 12.53
N ALA A 80 10.23 5.23 11.25
CA ALA A 80 11.28 6.00 10.59
C ALA A 80 11.50 7.36 11.28
N ILE A 81 10.44 8.07 11.70
CA ILE A 81 10.55 9.35 12.44
C ILE A 81 11.39 9.19 13.72
N PHE A 82 11.27 8.06 14.42
CA PHE A 82 12.00 7.83 15.67
C PHE A 82 13.46 7.43 15.45
N ILE A 83 13.73 6.66 14.40
CA ILE A 83 15.04 6.08 14.10
C ILE A 83 15.94 7.04 13.31
N PHE A 84 15.36 7.91 12.46
CA PHE A 84 16.12 8.72 11.48
C PHE A 84 17.21 9.60 12.10
N HIS A 85 16.99 10.12 13.32
CA HIS A 85 17.97 10.93 14.02
C HIS A 85 19.24 10.14 14.41
N TRP A 86 19.09 8.85 14.69
CA TRP A 86 20.17 7.96 15.10
C TRP A 86 20.81 7.28 13.90
N GLU A 87 19.98 6.72 13.02
CA GLU A 87 20.42 5.90 11.88
C GLU A 87 19.60 6.20 10.63
N LYS A 88 20.09 7.15 9.82
CA LYS A 88 19.42 7.60 8.59
C LYS A 88 19.23 6.47 7.57
N LEU A 89 20.23 5.59 7.44
CA LEU A 89 20.17 4.48 6.48
C LEU A 89 19.06 3.49 6.86
N ALA A 90 18.96 3.12 8.14
CA ALA A 90 17.93 2.22 8.63
C ALA A 90 16.52 2.78 8.38
N ALA A 91 16.30 4.06 8.68
CA ALA A 91 15.02 4.73 8.42
C ALA A 91 14.65 4.74 6.92
N LYS A 92 15.63 4.95 6.02
CA LYS A 92 15.42 4.89 4.57
C LYS A 92 15.08 3.48 4.09
N ILE A 93 15.82 2.46 4.54
CA ILE A 93 15.54 1.05 4.22
C ILE A 93 14.11 0.70 4.66
N LEU A 94 13.72 1.13 5.85
CA LEU A 94 12.40 0.86 6.40
C LEU A 94 11.27 1.47 5.53
N LEU A 95 11.43 2.70 5.04
CA LEU A 95 10.48 3.32 4.11
C LEU A 95 10.49 2.68 2.71
N ILE A 96 11.65 2.29 2.20
CA ILE A 96 11.78 1.59 0.91
C ILE A 96 11.07 0.23 0.98
N SER A 97 11.28 -0.52 2.06
CA SER A 97 10.60 -1.81 2.28
C SER A 97 9.09 -1.65 2.31
N ALA A 98 8.57 -0.63 3.02
CA ALA A 98 7.15 -0.33 3.02
C ALA A 98 6.62 -0.01 1.62
N LEU A 99 7.35 0.81 0.85
CA LEU A 99 6.99 1.15 -0.53
C LEU A 99 6.97 -0.10 -1.44
N MET A 100 7.94 -1.01 -1.31
CA MET A 100 7.98 -2.26 -2.06
C MET A 100 6.78 -3.16 -1.75
N VAL A 101 6.39 -3.26 -0.48
CA VAL A 101 5.19 -4.00 -0.07
C VAL A 101 3.93 -3.35 -0.66
N THR A 102 3.80 -2.02 -0.57
CA THR A 102 2.70 -1.27 -1.18
C THR A 102 2.61 -1.50 -2.70
N LEU A 103 3.74 -1.51 -3.41
CA LEU A 103 3.79 -1.81 -4.84
C LEU A 103 3.34 -3.25 -5.14
N ALA A 104 3.82 -4.23 -4.36
CA ALA A 104 3.41 -5.62 -4.52
C ALA A 104 1.90 -5.81 -4.29
N LEU A 105 1.33 -5.10 -3.31
CA LEU A 105 -0.12 -5.08 -3.06
C LEU A 105 -0.88 -4.47 -4.23
N LEU A 106 -0.40 -3.36 -4.81
CA LEU A 106 -1.02 -2.75 -6.00
C LEU A 106 -1.01 -3.71 -7.19
N LEU A 107 0.13 -4.36 -7.46
CA LEU A 107 0.24 -5.33 -8.55
C LEU A 107 -0.72 -6.51 -8.35
N THR A 108 -0.84 -7.01 -7.12
CA THR A 108 -1.79 -8.07 -6.77
C THR A 108 -3.23 -7.62 -6.99
N PHE A 109 -3.55 -6.41 -6.54
CA PHE A 109 -4.86 -5.79 -6.69
C PHE A 109 -5.28 -5.65 -8.16
N ILE A 110 -4.38 -5.09 -8.98
CA ILE A 110 -4.57 -4.95 -10.43
C ILE A 110 -4.77 -6.31 -11.08
N ARG A 111 -3.92 -7.30 -10.77
CA ARG A 111 -4.03 -8.65 -11.34
C ARG A 111 -5.36 -9.32 -11.00
N ILE A 112 -5.84 -9.19 -9.78
CA ILE A 112 -7.13 -9.77 -9.37
C ILE A 112 -8.27 -9.09 -10.12
N ILE A 113 -8.30 -7.75 -10.18
CA ILE A 113 -9.33 -7.01 -10.93
C ILE A 113 -9.36 -7.45 -12.39
N PHE A 114 -8.24 -7.44 -13.10
CA PHE A 114 -8.19 -7.81 -14.51
C PHE A 114 -8.40 -9.31 -14.77
N LEU A 115 -8.29 -10.16 -13.75
CA LEU A 115 -8.63 -11.58 -13.89
C LEU A 115 -10.15 -11.80 -13.84
N ILE A 116 -10.88 -10.96 -13.10
CA ILE A 116 -12.31 -11.16 -12.82
C ILE A 116 -13.25 -10.21 -13.56
N THR A 117 -12.73 -9.10 -14.11
CA THR A 117 -13.46 -8.15 -14.96
C THR A 117 -13.03 -8.30 -16.41
#